data_AF-A0A7Y0SEA6-F1
#
_entry.id   AF-A0A7Y0SEA6-F1
#
_cell.length_a   1.000
_cell.length_b   1.000
_cell.length_c   1.000
_cell.angle_alpha   90.00
_cell.angle_beta   90.00
_cell.angle_gamma   90.00
#
_symmetry.space_group_name_H-M   'P 1'
#
loop_
_entity.id
_entity.type
_entity.pdbx_description
1 polymer ?
#
loop_
_entity_poly.entity_id
_entity_poly.type
_entity_poly.pdbx_seq_one_letter_code
_entity_poly.pdbx_strand_id
1 'polypeptide(L)'
;PTGSGFWHWIAFNIPSTVSELPRGIDMNKLGGKESRIDYGTTGFGGACPPKNDGMHRYQFTVWALPTEELNLDENTPPAIVGFTLNSVALG
;
A
#
# COMPACT_ATOMS: atom_id res chain seq x y z
N PRO A 1 -10.17 -13.21 -8.66
CA PRO A 1 -8.81 -12.85 -8.19
C PRO A 1 -7.89 -14.09 -8.18
N THR A 2 -6.57 -13.91 -8.30
CA THR A 2 -5.62 -15.00 -8.01
C THR A 2 -5.79 -15.43 -6.54
N GLY A 3 -5.34 -16.63 -6.17
CA GLY A 3 -5.49 -17.13 -4.79
C GLY A 3 -4.89 -16.21 -3.69
N SER A 4 -4.09 -15.21 -4.09
CA SER A 4 -3.46 -14.20 -3.23
C SER A 4 -4.16 -12.83 -3.21
N GLY A 5 -5.21 -12.62 -4.01
CA GLY A 5 -5.76 -11.28 -4.24
C GLY A 5 -4.89 -10.46 -5.20
N PHE A 6 -4.96 -9.12 -5.12
CA PHE A 6 -4.16 -8.23 -5.96
C PHE A 6 -3.85 -6.93 -5.20
N TRP A 7 -2.57 -6.61 -5.04
CA TRP A 7 -2.11 -5.38 -4.38
C TRP A 7 -2.12 -4.23 -5.37
N HIS A 8 -2.98 -3.24 -5.09
CA HIS A 8 -3.18 -2.07 -5.95
C HIS A 8 -2.33 -0.87 -5.56
N TRP A 9 -1.92 -0.76 -4.29
CA TRP A 9 -1.09 0.33 -3.79
C TRP A 9 -0.53 0.00 -2.41
N ILE A 10 0.71 0.41 -2.18
CA ILE A 10 1.37 0.31 -0.88
C ILE A 10 2.21 1.57 -0.69
N ALA A 11 1.93 2.30 0.38
CA ALA A 11 2.73 3.42 0.84
C ALA A 11 3.06 3.24 2.32
N PHE A 12 4.28 3.59 2.72
CA PHE A 12 4.76 3.44 4.09
C PHE A 12 5.71 4.58 4.48
N ASN A 13 6.06 4.66 5.75
CA ASN A 13 6.86 5.74 6.35
C ASN A 13 6.26 7.14 6.10
N ILE A 14 4.92 7.22 6.08
CA ILE A 14 4.20 8.49 5.99
C ILE A 14 4.40 9.24 7.32
N PRO A 15 4.89 10.49 7.34
CA PRO A 15 5.07 11.23 8.58
C PRO A 15 3.77 11.34 9.37
N SER A 16 3.85 11.20 10.70
CA SER A 16 2.68 11.23 11.59
C SER A 16 1.95 12.57 11.61
N THR A 17 2.56 13.64 11.10
CA THR A 17 1.95 14.96 10.92
C THR A 17 1.03 15.03 9.69
N VAL A 18 1.11 14.06 8.78
CA VAL A 18 0.25 13.97 7.60
C VAL A 18 -1.02 13.20 7.95
N SER A 19 -2.18 13.84 7.82
CA SER A 19 -3.49 13.25 8.12
C SER A 19 -4.41 13.14 6.89
N GLU A 20 -3.95 13.61 5.73
CA GLU A 20 -4.66 13.49 4.46
C GLU A 20 -3.70 13.21 3.32
N LEU A 21 -4.19 12.48 2.31
CA LEU A 21 -3.47 12.23 1.07
C LEU A 21 -4.31 12.81 -0.09
N PRO A 22 -3.88 13.92 -0.69
CA PRO A 22 -4.54 14.46 -1.86
C PRO A 22 -4.58 13.43 -3.00
N ARG A 23 -5.62 13.51 -3.83
CA ARG A 23 -5.74 12.61 -4.99
C ARG A 23 -4.53 12.76 -5.91
N GLY A 24 -3.89 11.64 -6.25
CA GLY A 24 -2.74 11.62 -7.15
C GLY A 24 -1.47 12.24 -6.57
N ILE A 25 -1.38 12.32 -5.24
CA ILE A 25 -0.18 12.79 -4.56
C ILE A 25 1.03 11.90 -4.89
N ASP A 26 2.19 12.54 -4.98
CA ASP A 26 3.48 11.85 -5.03
C ASP A 26 3.97 11.67 -3.59
N MET A 27 4.02 10.42 -3.12
CA MET A 27 4.38 10.10 -1.74
C MET A 27 5.78 10.59 -1.35
N ASN A 28 6.71 10.66 -2.31
CA ASN A 28 8.06 11.16 -2.05
C ASN A 28 8.05 12.63 -1.61
N LYS A 29 7.09 13.43 -2.09
CA LYS A 29 6.94 14.84 -1.69
C LYS A 29 6.43 15.02 -0.27
N LEU A 30 5.80 13.98 0.28
CA LEU A 30 5.32 13.93 1.66
C LEU A 30 6.31 13.26 2.62
N GLY A 31 7.48 12.81 2.14
CA GLY A 31 8.44 12.05 2.93
C GLY A 31 8.07 10.58 3.13
N GLY A 32 7.01 10.10 2.47
CA GLY A 32 6.65 8.69 2.43
C GLY A 32 7.37 7.93 1.31
N LYS A 33 7.28 6.61 1.36
CA LYS A 33 7.80 5.67 0.35
C LYS A 33 6.69 4.83 -0.22
N GLU A 34 6.91 4.26 -1.40
CA GLU A 34 6.01 3.30 -2.05
C GLU A 34 6.80 2.03 -2.40
N SER A 35 6.16 0.87 -2.27
CA SER A 35 6.74 -0.40 -2.76
C SER A 35 6.13 -0.82 -4.08
N ARG A 36 6.83 -1.75 -4.75
CA ARG A 36 6.33 -2.40 -5.94
C ARG A 36 5.02 -3.14 -5.64
N ILE A 37 4.08 -3.04 -6.56
CA ILE A 37 2.76 -3.67 -6.49
C ILE A 37 2.61 -4.76 -7.57
N ASP A 38 1.48 -5.45 -7.59
CA ASP A 38 1.27 -6.61 -8.48
C ASP A 38 1.18 -6.24 -9.97
N TYR A 39 1.02 -4.95 -10.29
CA TYR A 39 1.22 -4.43 -11.66
C TYR A 39 2.69 -4.43 -12.13
N GLY A 40 3.62 -4.71 -11.22
CA GLY A 40 5.06 -4.68 -11.49
C GLY A 40 5.66 -3.28 -11.45
N THR A 41 4.88 -2.25 -11.11
CA THR A 41 5.28 -0.84 -10.96
C THR A 41 5.26 -0.40 -9.50
N THR A 42 5.73 0.81 -9.19
CA THR A 42 5.46 1.54 -7.94
C THR A 42 4.28 2.51 -8.15
N GLY A 43 3.68 2.98 -7.06
CA GLY A 43 2.51 3.89 -7.11
C GLY A 43 1.16 3.19 -7.12
N PHE A 44 0.07 3.95 -7.20
CA PHE A 44 -1.30 3.42 -7.23
C PHE A 44 -1.69 2.89 -8.62
N GLY A 45 -2.05 1.61 -8.70
CA GLY A 45 -2.68 0.99 -9.87
C GLY A 45 -4.20 0.87 -9.68
N GLY A 46 -4.99 1.43 -10.60
CA GLY A 46 -6.46 1.44 -10.49
C GLY A 46 -7.13 0.07 -10.62
N ALA A 47 -8.45 0.06 -10.42
CA ALA A 47 -9.28 -1.13 -10.62
C ALA A 47 -9.32 -1.56 -12.10
N CYS A 48 -9.05 -2.83 -12.38
CA CYS A 48 -9.20 -3.43 -13.71
C CYS A 48 -9.66 -4.89 -13.60
N PRO A 49 -10.88 -5.16 -13.10
CA PRO A 49 -11.36 -6.52 -12.94
C PRO A 49 -11.65 -7.17 -14.31
N PRO A 50 -11.54 -8.50 -14.45
CA PRO A 50 -11.91 -9.18 -15.67
C PRO A 50 -13.39 -8.96 -16.01
N LYS A 51 -13.70 -8.92 -17.31
CA LYS A 51 -15.09 -8.78 -17.76
C LYS A 51 -15.93 -9.95 -17.23
N ASN A 52 -17.13 -9.64 -16.71
CA ASN A 52 -18.10 -10.59 -16.19
C ASN A 52 -17.65 -11.40 -14.95
N ASP A 53 -16.61 -10.96 -14.23
CA ASP A 53 -16.10 -11.63 -13.01
C ASP A 53 -16.86 -11.24 -11.72
N GLY A 54 -17.99 -10.53 -11.87
CA GLY A 54 -18.76 -9.98 -10.76
C GLY A 54 -18.09 -8.78 -10.07
N MET A 55 -18.55 -8.47 -8.85
CA MET A 55 -18.05 -7.33 -8.07
C MET A 55 -16.76 -7.68 -7.33
N HIS A 56 -15.75 -6.82 -7.47
CA HIS A 56 -14.51 -6.89 -6.71
C HIS A 56 -14.54 -5.88 -5.56
N ARG A 57 -13.92 -6.24 -4.43
CA ARG A 57 -13.74 -5.34 -3.29
C ARG A 57 -12.32 -4.77 -3.33
N TYR A 58 -12.20 -3.46 -3.42
CA TYR A 58 -10.93 -2.73 -3.34
C TYR A 58 -10.81 -2.15 -1.94
N GLN A 59 -9.93 -2.73 -1.13
CA GLN A 59 -9.76 -2.35 0.27
C GLN A 59 -8.65 -1.30 0.39
N PHE A 60 -9.01 -0.12 0.88
CA PHE A 60 -8.07 0.90 1.29
C PHE A 60 -7.99 0.86 2.81
N THR A 61 -6.80 0.59 3.33
CA THR A 61 -6.56 0.45 4.77
C THR A 61 -5.42 1.38 5.17
N VAL A 62 -5.62 2.14 6.24
CA VAL A 62 -4.59 2.95 6.89
C VAL A 62 -4.20 2.25 8.17
N TRP A 63 -2.90 2.15 8.42
CA TRP A 63 -2.34 1.51 9.61
C TRP A 63 -1.59 2.54 10.43
N ALA A 64 -1.86 2.58 11.74
CA ALA A 64 -1.07 3.39 12.65
C ALA A 64 0.10 2.56 13.20
N LEU A 65 1.32 3.09 13.14
CA LEU A 65 2.54 2.35 13.48
C LEU A 65 3.25 2.95 14.72
N PRO A 66 3.93 2.13 15.54
CA PRO A 66 4.64 2.59 16.74
C PRO A 66 6.02 3.21 16.43
N THR A 67 6.45 3.18 15.17
CA THR A 67 7.78 3.61 14.72
C THR A 67 7.68 4.53 13.52
N GLU A 68 8.57 5.50 13.41
CA GLU A 68 8.60 6.46 12.30
C GLU A 68 8.97 5.80 10.96
N GLU A 69 9.89 4.84 10.99
CA GLU A 69 10.35 4.14 9.79
C GLU A 69 10.30 2.63 9.94
N LEU A 70 9.77 1.96 8.90
CA LEU A 70 9.97 0.55 8.65
C LEU A 70 11.25 0.35 7.84
N ASN A 71 12.02 -0.69 8.17
CA ASN A 71 13.19 -1.12 7.40
C ASN A 71 12.76 -1.92 6.15
N LEU A 72 12.00 -1.26 5.27
CA LEU A 72 11.47 -1.77 4.00
C LEU A 72 11.88 -0.84 2.86
N ASP A 73 11.87 -1.36 1.64
CA ASP A 73 12.27 -0.65 0.42
C ASP A 73 11.26 -0.83 -0.72
N GLU A 74 11.54 -0.20 -1.86
CA GLU A 74 10.68 -0.23 -3.04
C GLU A 74 10.55 -1.64 -3.65
N ASN A 75 11.47 -2.55 -3.36
CA ASN A 75 11.51 -3.91 -3.90
C ASN A 75 10.87 -4.94 -2.95
N THR A 76 10.50 -4.51 -1.74
CA THR A 76 9.89 -5.37 -0.73
C THR A 76 8.57 -5.93 -1.26
N PRO A 77 8.38 -7.26 -1.27
CA PRO A 77 7.15 -7.85 -1.77
C PRO A 77 5.92 -7.39 -0.95
N PRO A 78 4.78 -7.11 -1.59
CA PRO A 78 3.55 -6.72 -0.91
C PRO A 78 3.14 -7.59 0.28
N ALA A 79 3.31 -8.90 0.15
CA ALA A 79 2.99 -9.85 1.22
C ALA A 79 3.90 -9.68 2.45
N ILE A 80 5.18 -9.30 2.26
CA ILE A 80 6.10 -9.02 3.36
C ILE A 80 5.73 -7.70 4.03
N VAL A 81 5.36 -6.67 3.26
CA VAL A 81 4.83 -5.42 3.85
C VAL A 81 3.60 -5.73 4.71
N GLY A 82 2.63 -6.47 4.16
CA GLY A 82 1.43 -6.89 4.89
C GLY A 82 1.75 -7.69 6.17
N PHE A 83 2.69 -8.63 6.10
CA PHE A 83 3.15 -9.39 7.27
C PHE A 83 3.71 -8.47 8.36
N THR A 84 4.62 -7.56 7.99
CA THR A 84 5.22 -6.58 8.90
C THR A 84 4.13 -5.73 9.55
N LEU A 85 3.22 -5.13 8.78
CA LEU A 85 2.15 -4.28 9.30
C LEU A 85 1.27 -5.01 10.33
N ASN A 86 0.85 -6.23 10.03
CA ASN A 86 0.03 -7.02 10.97
C ASN A 86 0.75 -7.34 12.30
N SER A 87 2.10 -7.36 12.30
CA SER A 87 2.88 -7.67 13.50
C SER A 87 3.16 -6.45 14.40
N VAL A 88 3.22 -5.25 13.83
CA VAL A 88 3.66 -4.05 14.55
C VAL A 88 2.59 -2.99 14.72
N ALA A 89 1.51 -3.03 13.93
CA ALA A 89 0.53 -1.96 13.94
C ALA A 89 -0.17 -1.79 15.31
N LEU A 90 -0.44 -0.53 15.63
CA LEU A 90 -1.22 -0.13 16.80
C LEU A 90 -2.73 -0.31 16.58
N GLY A 91 -3.16 -0.28 15.31
CA GLY A 91 -4.53 -0.38 14.86
C GLY A 91 -4.67 -0.06 13.37
#